data_AF-A0A6J8DA23-F1
#
_entry.id   AF-A0A6J8DA23-F1
#
_cell.length_a   1.000
_cell.length_b   1.000
_cell.length_c   1.000
_cell.angle_alpha   90.00
_cell.angle_beta   90.00
_cell.angle_gamma   90.00
#
_symmetry.space_group_name_H-M   'P 1'
#
loop_
_entity.id
_entity.type
_entity.pdbx_description
1 polymer ?
#
loop_
_entity_poly.entity_id
_entity_poly.type
_entity_poly.pdbx_seq_one_letter_code
_entity_poly.pdbx_strand_id
1 'polypeptide(L)'
;MPCFKQQSMKTCNILKRSRQPTISFMCWIEIKKYASRNGKHFIDNNDGELELQMVEEVVQQFKGSHPNFIGYKRIINSYRGGIINYVGQDVQKALRLHQKYPNLVSGFDLVSEEDRGYSLLFFLEDFSKISVQNLTLPYFFHVGETNWPDDLMTSLRDDDPVPTMDNLYDAIILGAKRVGHGIGCVKHPYLMEVLKKKHIAVEVNPISNKMLGYVADQRHHPAITYLRYGIPVILGSDDPGTFGYNEFTVDWYEAFMSWGLTLADLRHLALNSLQYSSLSSSEKIIAIQKWNKLYKEFIISTKGSACSETFQNTVPQVFRIFPQEGKVTGGTNIQVFGRNFQVAICQIIICRFGNITTKGRYVYNNRIICISPNQSQTINGVNSNNVPFTVSLDGGHTFLSKTFTFSYLQRHHVSITDHGIGK
;
A
#
# COMPACT_ATOMS: atom_id res chain seq x y z
N MET A 1 19.29 34.32 -4.45
CA MET A 1 19.09 32.85 -4.41
C MET A 1 18.05 32.56 -3.35
N PRO A 2 16.84 32.09 -3.71
CA PRO A 2 15.71 32.20 -2.80
C PRO A 2 15.79 31.15 -1.68
N CYS A 3 15.61 31.66 -0.47
CA CYS A 3 15.59 30.94 0.80
C CYS A 3 14.57 29.80 0.83
N PHE A 4 14.98 28.67 1.41
CA PHE A 4 14.09 27.60 1.90
C PHE A 4 13.12 28.18 2.94
N LYS A 5 11.95 28.64 2.47
CA LYS A 5 10.80 28.96 3.31
C LYS A 5 10.08 27.67 3.67
N GLN A 6 10.17 27.28 4.94
CA GLN A 6 9.03 26.80 5.74
C GLN A 6 8.04 25.87 4.99
N GLN A 7 8.51 24.68 4.60
CA GLN A 7 7.67 23.60 4.08
C GLN A 7 7.72 22.40 5.04
N SER A 8 6.91 22.45 6.09
CA SER A 8 6.38 21.26 6.77
C SER A 8 5.19 21.72 7.60
N MET A 9 4.04 21.04 7.46
CA MET A 9 2.72 21.33 8.06
C MET A 9 1.82 22.37 7.38
N LYS A 10 1.97 22.62 6.07
CA LYS A 10 0.93 23.30 5.28
C LYS A 10 0.36 22.41 4.18
N THR A 11 -0.35 21.33 4.56
CA THR A 11 -1.37 20.67 3.71
C THR A 11 -2.15 19.63 4.51
N CYS A 12 -3.11 20.08 5.32
CA CYS A 12 -4.29 19.27 5.67
C CYS A 12 -5.60 19.98 5.22
N ASN A 13 -5.48 20.95 4.30
CA ASN A 13 -6.54 21.90 3.95
C ASN A 13 -6.59 22.24 2.45
N ILE A 14 -6.49 21.23 1.58
CA ILE A 14 -6.85 21.34 0.15
C ILE A 14 -7.88 20.28 -0.21
N LEU A 15 -9.00 20.23 0.53
CA LEU A 15 -10.18 19.41 0.20
C LEU A 15 -11.36 20.25 -0.33
N LYS A 16 -11.15 21.53 -0.67
CA LYS A 16 -12.24 22.39 -1.19
C LYS A 16 -12.30 22.53 -2.71
N ARG A 17 -11.41 21.91 -3.51
CA ARG A 17 -11.39 22.12 -4.97
C ARG A 17 -11.47 20.87 -5.86
N SER A 18 -11.47 19.66 -5.32
CA SER A 18 -11.75 18.46 -6.11
C SER A 18 -13.09 17.87 -5.69
N ARG A 19 -14.01 17.68 -6.65
CA ARG A 19 -15.28 16.94 -6.45
C ARG A 19 -15.05 15.42 -6.34
N GLN A 20 -13.87 14.99 -5.87
CA GLN A 20 -13.51 13.58 -5.76
C GLN A 20 -12.90 13.29 -4.37
N PRO A 21 -13.32 12.20 -3.70
CA PRO A 21 -12.75 11.82 -2.41
C PRO A 21 -11.30 11.38 -2.62
N THR A 22 -10.35 12.22 -2.20
CA THR A 22 -8.93 11.86 -2.17
C THR A 22 -8.62 11.19 -0.82
N ILE A 23 -7.88 10.07 -0.88
CA ILE A 23 -7.45 9.32 0.31
C ILE A 23 -6.18 10.01 0.85
N SER A 24 -6.34 11.12 1.58
CA SER A 24 -5.25 11.68 2.38
C SER A 24 -5.72 11.89 3.82
N PHE A 25 -5.84 10.77 4.54
CA PHE A 25 -6.10 10.75 5.98
C PHE A 25 -4.82 10.42 6.74
N MET A 26 -3.76 11.21 6.54
CA MET A 26 -2.55 11.08 7.36
C MET A 26 -2.80 11.75 8.70
N CYS A 27 -3.18 10.95 9.69
CA CYS A 27 -3.50 11.44 11.04
C CYS A 27 -2.33 11.28 12.03
N TRP A 28 -1.25 10.62 11.63
CA TRP A 28 -0.07 10.31 12.44
C TRP A 28 1.19 10.37 11.58
N ILE A 29 2.30 10.88 12.12
CA ILE A 29 3.58 10.96 11.40
C ILE A 29 4.73 10.63 12.36
N GLU A 30 5.63 9.75 11.92
CA GLU A 30 6.96 9.56 12.52
C GLU A 30 8.01 10.05 11.53
N ILE A 31 8.80 11.05 11.92
CA ILE A 31 9.84 11.61 11.04
C ILE A 31 11.22 11.23 11.57
N LYS A 32 12.05 10.74 10.65
CA LYS A 32 13.48 10.53 10.82
C LYS A 32 14.19 11.84 10.47
N LYS A 33 14.84 12.50 11.44
CA LYS A 33 15.49 13.79 11.17
C LYS A 33 16.79 13.97 11.94
N TYR A 34 17.81 14.39 11.20
CA TYR A 34 19.15 14.64 11.71
C TYR A 34 19.17 15.79 12.71
N ALA A 35 19.80 15.54 13.86
CA ALA A 35 20.03 16.55 14.88
C ALA A 35 21.48 17.04 14.78
N SER A 36 21.79 17.80 13.73
CA SER A 36 23.15 18.31 13.47
C SER A 36 23.62 19.27 14.55
N ARG A 37 24.92 19.23 14.91
CA ARG A 37 25.56 20.31 15.68
C ARG A 37 25.85 21.58 14.85
N ASN A 38 25.89 21.48 13.51
CA ASN A 38 26.42 22.55 12.62
C ASN A 38 25.43 23.07 11.55
N GLY A 39 24.14 22.76 11.67
CA GLY A 39 23.11 23.34 10.79
C GLY A 39 22.99 24.84 11.02
N LYS A 40 23.26 25.64 9.99
CA LYS A 40 23.07 27.09 10.02
C LYS A 40 21.61 27.43 10.34
N HIS A 41 21.30 27.70 11.61
CA HIS A 41 20.68 28.95 12.11
C HIS A 41 20.03 28.90 13.51
N PHE A 42 20.13 27.81 14.27
CA PHE A 42 19.92 27.85 15.72
C PHE A 42 20.96 26.95 16.39
N ILE A 43 21.95 27.56 17.03
CA ILE A 43 22.92 26.83 17.87
C ILE A 43 22.13 26.37 19.09
N ASP A 44 21.64 25.14 19.04
CA ASP A 44 21.13 24.47 20.22
C ASP A 44 22.31 23.87 20.98
N ASN A 45 22.70 24.53 22.07
CA ASN A 45 23.73 24.04 22.99
C ASN A 45 23.25 22.86 23.86
N ASN A 46 21.99 22.45 23.74
CA ASN A 46 21.36 21.39 24.54
C ASN A 46 21.05 20.14 23.69
N ASP A 47 21.97 19.76 22.79
CA ASP A 47 21.86 18.53 22.01
C ASP A 47 20.57 18.43 21.15
N GLY A 48 19.98 19.52 20.66
CA GLY A 48 18.76 19.46 19.83
C GLY A 48 17.44 19.43 20.61
N GLU A 49 17.49 19.60 21.93
CA GLU A 49 16.32 19.69 22.82
C GLU A 49 15.42 20.90 22.51
N LEU A 50 15.98 22.06 22.17
CA LEU A 50 15.20 23.25 21.83
C LEU A 50 14.36 22.99 20.57
N GLU A 51 14.95 22.31 19.58
CA GLU A 51 14.22 21.91 18.38
C GLU A 51 13.03 20.99 18.73
N LEU A 52 13.24 20.02 19.63
CA LEU A 52 12.17 19.12 20.08
C LEU A 52 11.05 19.85 20.80
N GLN A 53 11.37 20.79 21.69
CA GLN A 53 10.39 21.60 22.41
C GLN A 53 9.56 22.46 21.45
N MET A 54 10.21 23.13 20.48
CA MET A 54 9.51 23.90 19.45
C MET A 54 8.59 23.01 18.59
N VAL A 55 9.03 21.80 18.25
CA VAL A 55 8.19 20.83 17.52
C VAL A 55 7.01 20.40 18.37
N GLU A 56 7.21 20.14 19.66
CA GLU A 56 6.13 19.78 20.58
C GLU A 56 5.07 20.89 20.66
N GLU A 57 5.49 22.14 20.84
CA GLU A 57 4.59 23.30 20.86
C GLU A 57 3.73 23.39 19.59
N VAL A 58 4.37 23.29 18.42
CA VAL A 58 3.67 23.31 17.12
C VAL A 58 2.70 22.14 17.00
N VAL A 59 3.10 20.94 17.41
CA VAL A 59 2.25 19.74 17.39
C VAL A 59 1.04 19.91 18.30
N GLN A 60 1.20 20.47 19.51
CA GLN A 60 0.08 20.71 20.41
C GLN A 60 -0.87 21.78 19.87
N GLN A 61 -0.35 22.87 19.30
CA GLN A 61 -1.17 23.88 18.63
C GLN A 61 -1.96 23.28 17.47
N PHE A 62 -1.32 22.40 16.67
CA PHE A 62 -1.97 21.73 15.56
C PHE A 62 -3.05 20.75 16.04
N LYS A 63 -2.79 19.96 17.09
CA LYS A 63 -3.78 19.07 17.71
C LYS A 63 -4.99 19.84 18.26
N GLY A 64 -4.77 21.02 18.84
CA GLY A 64 -5.84 21.89 19.34
C GLY A 64 -6.79 22.38 18.25
N SER A 65 -6.28 22.62 17.04
CA SER A 65 -7.07 23.05 15.88
C SER A 65 -7.58 21.89 14.98
N HIS A 66 -7.00 20.70 15.12
CA HIS A 66 -7.30 19.53 14.29
C HIS A 66 -7.53 18.29 15.18
N PRO A 67 -8.72 18.11 15.76
CA PRO A 67 -8.99 17.08 16.78
C PRO A 67 -8.83 15.63 16.26
N ASN A 68 -8.89 15.43 14.94
CA ASN A 68 -8.65 14.12 14.31
C ASN A 68 -7.16 13.79 14.14
N PHE A 69 -6.27 14.78 14.25
CA PHE A 69 -4.84 14.55 14.25
C PHE A 69 -4.44 13.82 15.54
N ILE A 70 -3.76 12.69 15.40
CA ILE A 70 -3.32 11.83 16.51
C ILE A 70 -2.09 12.46 17.15
N GLY A 71 -1.11 12.83 16.32
CA GLY A 71 0.11 13.49 16.75
C GLY A 71 1.30 13.20 15.85
N TYR A 72 2.47 13.37 16.46
CA TYR A 72 3.77 13.27 15.83
C TYR A 72 4.76 12.64 16.82
N LYS A 73 5.66 11.81 16.31
CA LYS A 73 6.86 11.39 17.02
C LYS A 73 8.09 11.52 16.13
N ARG A 74 9.26 11.56 16.74
CA ARG A 74 10.56 11.67 16.08
C ARG A 74 11.41 10.44 16.32
N ILE A 75 12.02 9.95 15.27
CA ILE A 75 13.09 8.97 15.33
C ILE A 75 14.39 9.76 15.12
N ILE A 76 15.27 9.72 16.13
CA ILE A 76 16.59 10.35 16.02
C ILE A 76 17.42 9.51 15.08
N ASN A 77 18.24 10.11 14.24
CA ASN A 77 19.09 9.36 13.33
C ASN A 77 20.52 9.89 13.26
N SER A 78 21.40 9.03 12.78
CA SER A 78 22.75 9.38 12.35
C SER A 78 23.01 8.88 10.93
N TYR A 79 24.10 9.35 10.33
CA TYR A 79 24.50 8.97 8.97
C TYR A 79 25.44 7.77 9.00
N ARG A 80 25.12 6.71 8.25
CA ARG A 80 26.04 5.56 8.09
C ARG A 80 27.32 5.87 7.33
N GLY A 81 27.47 7.04 6.71
CA GLY A 81 28.74 7.51 6.16
C GLY A 81 29.63 8.23 7.18
N GLY A 82 29.18 8.38 8.44
CA GLY A 82 29.89 9.09 9.50
C GLY A 82 31.03 8.28 10.12
N ILE A 83 31.88 8.96 10.92
CA ILE A 83 32.95 8.33 11.71
C ILE A 83 32.33 7.65 12.95
N ILE A 84 32.83 6.47 13.36
CA ILE A 84 32.38 5.69 14.54
C ILE A 84 32.04 6.56 15.75
N ASN A 85 32.97 7.43 16.16
CA ASN A 85 32.79 8.29 17.32
C ASN A 85 31.54 9.19 17.26
N TYR A 86 31.07 9.57 16.07
CA TYR A 86 29.86 10.37 15.92
C TYR A 86 28.59 9.53 16.07
N VAL A 87 28.54 8.34 15.48
CA VAL A 87 27.38 7.45 15.58
C VAL A 87 27.17 7.02 17.03
N GLY A 88 28.25 6.62 17.73
CA GLY A 88 28.16 6.30 19.17
C GLY A 88 27.64 7.48 20.00
N GLN A 89 28.09 8.71 19.73
CA GLN A 89 27.58 9.92 20.40
C GLN A 89 26.10 10.17 20.10
N ASP A 90 25.67 9.98 18.86
CA ASP A 90 24.29 10.18 18.43
C ASP A 90 23.34 9.12 19.02
N VAL A 91 23.79 7.87 19.16
CA VAL A 91 23.04 6.81 19.85
C VAL A 91 22.85 7.16 21.33
N GLN A 92 23.89 7.59 22.02
CA GLN A 92 23.80 8.03 23.43
C GLN A 92 22.91 9.26 23.59
N LYS A 93 22.97 10.20 22.65
CA LYS A 93 22.06 11.34 22.59
C LYS A 93 20.62 10.89 22.38
N ALA A 94 20.34 9.98 21.45
CA ALA A 94 19.01 9.44 21.21
C ALA A 94 18.44 8.76 22.45
N LEU A 95 19.26 8.00 23.18
CA LEU A 95 18.88 7.40 24.46
C LEU A 95 18.47 8.45 25.50
N ARG A 96 19.29 9.48 25.73
CA ARG A 96 18.98 10.56 26.66
C ARG A 96 17.67 11.28 26.29
N LEU A 97 17.48 11.59 25.02
CA LEU A 97 16.28 12.27 24.52
C LEU A 97 15.04 11.36 24.60
N HIS A 98 15.17 10.06 24.34
CA HIS A 98 14.09 9.10 24.51
C HIS A 98 13.65 8.98 25.97
N GLN A 99 14.59 8.95 26.91
CA GLN A 99 14.28 8.89 28.34
C GLN A 99 13.63 10.18 28.85
N LYS A 100 14.09 11.35 28.36
CA LYS A 100 13.57 12.65 28.77
C LYS A 100 12.23 13.00 28.10
N TYR A 101 12.04 12.62 26.84
CA TYR A 101 10.87 12.91 26.01
C TYR A 101 10.23 11.64 25.42
N PRO A 102 9.82 10.65 26.24
CA PRO A 102 9.36 9.34 25.74
C PRO A 102 8.08 9.42 24.89
N ASN A 103 7.31 10.49 25.04
CA ASN A 103 6.11 10.73 24.25
C ASN A 103 6.40 11.32 22.86
N LEU A 104 7.57 11.94 22.67
CA LEU A 104 7.95 12.61 21.42
C LEU A 104 9.06 11.86 20.67
N VAL A 105 10.01 11.26 21.37
CA VAL A 105 11.15 10.55 20.75
C VAL A 105 10.90 9.06 20.82
N SER A 106 10.82 8.39 19.67
CA SER A 106 10.50 6.96 19.57
C SER A 106 11.71 6.05 19.70
N GLY A 107 12.89 6.52 19.28
CA GLY A 107 14.06 5.67 19.18
C GLY A 107 15.09 6.19 18.20
N PHE A 108 15.87 5.27 17.64
CA PHE A 108 17.01 5.55 16.77
C PHE A 108 16.96 4.84 15.42
N ASP A 109 17.59 5.44 14.41
CA ASP A 109 17.78 4.91 13.06
C ASP A 109 19.16 5.33 12.50
N LEU A 110 19.66 4.57 11.54
CA LEU A 110 20.87 4.86 10.79
C LEU A 110 20.49 5.02 9.31
N VAL A 111 20.74 6.21 8.74
CA VAL A 111 20.26 6.62 7.40
C VAL A 111 21.40 6.91 6.44
N SER A 112 21.07 7.15 5.15
CA SER A 112 21.96 7.39 3.99
C SER A 112 22.17 6.15 3.10
N GLU A 113 22.90 6.33 1.99
CA GLU A 113 23.14 5.31 0.95
C GLU A 113 23.71 4.04 1.58
N GLU A 114 22.91 2.96 1.58
CA GLU A 114 23.21 1.73 2.29
C GLU A 114 24.36 0.94 1.64
N ASP A 115 24.40 0.89 0.31
CA ASP A 115 25.42 0.17 -0.45
C ASP A 115 26.85 0.76 -0.30
N ARG A 116 26.94 2.05 0.01
CA ARG A 116 28.22 2.77 0.16
C ARG A 116 28.62 3.08 1.59
N GLY A 117 27.65 3.12 2.50
CA GLY A 117 27.89 3.44 3.90
C GLY A 117 28.35 2.23 4.70
N TYR A 118 28.65 2.46 5.98
CA TYR A 118 28.99 1.40 6.90
C TYR A 118 27.75 0.55 7.26
N SER A 119 28.01 -0.73 7.47
CA SER A 119 27.08 -1.75 7.94
C SER A 119 26.64 -1.49 9.38
N LEU A 120 25.57 -2.16 9.81
CA LEU A 120 25.19 -2.19 11.23
C LEU A 120 26.25 -2.91 12.06
N LEU A 121 26.89 -3.94 11.51
CA LEU A 121 27.96 -4.70 12.15
C LEU A 121 29.15 -3.80 12.52
N PHE A 122 29.52 -2.87 11.66
CA PHE A 122 30.59 -1.90 11.92
C PHE A 122 30.34 -1.05 13.18
N PHE A 123 29.08 -0.72 13.47
CA PHE A 123 28.68 0.03 14.67
C PHE A 123 28.14 -0.87 15.80
N LEU A 124 28.34 -2.19 15.73
CA LEU A 124 27.74 -3.13 16.67
C LEU A 124 28.12 -2.84 18.13
N GLU A 125 29.34 -2.38 18.39
CA GLU A 125 29.77 -2.02 19.74
C GLU A 125 28.93 -0.87 20.32
N ASP A 126 28.63 0.15 19.50
CA ASP A 126 27.84 1.31 19.90
C ASP A 126 26.39 0.94 20.20
N PHE A 127 25.80 0.03 19.42
CA PHE A 127 24.46 -0.50 19.67
C PHE A 127 24.43 -1.43 20.89
N SER A 128 25.44 -2.31 21.03
CA SER A 128 25.50 -3.31 22.10
C SER A 128 25.67 -2.68 23.49
N LYS A 129 26.35 -1.52 23.59
CA LYS A 129 26.47 -0.76 24.85
C LYS A 129 25.12 -0.45 25.49
N ILE A 130 24.08 -0.22 24.69
CA ILE A 130 22.71 0.03 25.18
C ILE A 130 22.15 -1.21 25.87
N SER A 131 22.24 -2.37 25.20
CA SER A 131 21.73 -3.64 25.73
C SER A 131 22.50 -4.12 26.96
N VAL A 132 23.83 -3.99 26.97
CA VAL A 132 24.68 -4.38 28.11
C VAL A 132 24.34 -3.57 29.37
N GLN A 133 23.95 -2.31 29.21
CA GLN A 133 23.55 -1.44 30.32
C GLN A 133 22.10 -1.67 30.77
N ASN A 134 21.40 -2.66 30.20
CA ASN A 134 19.97 -2.93 30.42
C ASN A 134 19.08 -1.70 30.15
N LEU A 135 19.50 -0.86 29.18
CA LEU A 135 18.75 0.30 28.73
C LEU A 135 17.96 -0.08 27.48
N THR A 136 16.75 0.46 27.34
CA THR A 136 15.89 0.20 26.18
C THR A 136 15.81 1.42 25.27
N LEU A 137 16.42 1.32 24.09
CA LEU A 137 16.24 2.25 22.98
C LEU A 137 15.66 1.48 21.78
N PRO A 138 14.44 1.77 21.32
CA PRO A 138 13.89 1.12 20.13
C PRO A 138 14.64 1.51 18.85
N TYR A 139 14.84 0.55 17.95
CA TYR A 139 15.49 0.77 16.65
C TYR A 139 14.51 0.64 15.47
N PHE A 140 14.73 1.47 14.45
CA PHE A 140 13.92 1.58 13.21
C PHE A 140 14.82 1.65 11.97
N PHE A 141 15.81 0.75 11.88
CA PHE A 141 16.92 0.84 10.92
C PHE A 141 16.48 0.84 9.46
N HIS A 142 17.10 1.71 8.63
CA HIS A 142 17.13 1.55 7.18
C HIS A 142 18.04 0.40 6.78
N VAL A 143 17.43 -0.67 6.28
CA VAL A 143 18.13 -1.91 5.95
C VAL A 143 17.55 -2.61 4.74
N GLY A 144 18.43 -3.20 3.95
CA GLY A 144 18.09 -3.92 2.75
C GLY A 144 17.46 -3.05 1.64
N GLU A 145 17.74 -1.75 1.62
CA GLU A 145 17.45 -0.89 0.47
C GLU A 145 18.50 -1.10 -0.63
N THR A 146 18.48 -2.27 -1.26
CA THR A 146 19.49 -2.61 -2.28
C THR A 146 19.00 -3.64 -3.29
N ASN A 147 19.60 -3.57 -4.49
CA ASN A 147 19.42 -4.56 -5.54
C ASN A 147 20.56 -5.57 -5.64
N TRP A 148 21.66 -5.40 -4.91
CA TRP A 148 22.82 -6.28 -5.01
C TRP A 148 22.51 -7.75 -4.66
N PRO A 149 23.19 -8.72 -5.29
CA PRO A 149 23.02 -10.14 -4.96
C PRO A 149 23.69 -10.50 -3.62
N ASP A 150 23.26 -11.60 -3.02
CA ASP A 150 23.63 -12.03 -1.66
C ASP A 150 25.08 -12.56 -1.57
N ASP A 151 25.70 -12.93 -2.68
CA ASP A 151 27.01 -13.62 -2.75
C ASP A 151 28.20 -12.70 -3.02
N LEU A 152 27.97 -11.41 -3.18
CA LEU A 152 29.02 -10.42 -3.41
C LEU A 152 29.35 -9.67 -2.11
N MET A 153 30.63 -9.35 -1.91
CA MET A 153 31.04 -8.27 -1.01
C MET A 153 30.50 -6.96 -1.62
N THR A 154 29.28 -6.61 -1.26
CA THR A 154 28.51 -5.50 -1.86
C THR A 154 28.78 -4.18 -1.18
N SER A 155 29.42 -4.21 0.00
CA SER A 155 30.03 -3.03 0.57
C SER A 155 31.12 -2.51 -0.37
N LEU A 156 30.96 -1.25 -0.76
CA LEU A 156 31.97 -0.50 -1.51
C LEU A 156 33.11 0.01 -0.61
N ARG A 157 33.22 -0.53 0.61
CA ARG A 157 34.22 -0.14 1.62
C ARG A 157 35.19 -1.27 1.94
N ASP A 158 36.48 -0.99 1.78
CA ASP A 158 37.55 -1.93 2.11
C ASP A 158 37.70 -2.16 3.63
N ASP A 159 37.30 -1.19 4.46
CA ASP A 159 37.38 -1.24 5.93
C ASP A 159 36.14 -1.82 6.62
N ASP A 160 35.11 -2.16 5.84
CA ASP A 160 33.88 -2.81 6.29
C ASP A 160 33.33 -3.73 5.18
N PRO A 161 34.01 -4.84 4.87
CA PRO A 161 33.66 -5.72 3.76
C PRO A 161 32.51 -6.67 4.15
N VAL A 162 31.37 -6.09 4.54
CA VAL A 162 30.16 -6.82 4.93
C VAL A 162 29.12 -6.65 3.82
N PRO A 163 28.47 -7.74 3.33
CA PRO A 163 27.38 -7.60 2.39
C PRO A 163 26.26 -6.71 2.93
N THR A 164 25.74 -5.81 2.10
CA THR A 164 24.64 -4.92 2.48
C THR A 164 23.42 -5.68 3.01
N MET A 165 23.17 -6.90 2.49
CA MET A 165 22.05 -7.73 2.94
C MET A 165 22.17 -8.22 4.38
N ASP A 166 23.39 -8.29 4.95
CA ASP A 166 23.58 -8.74 6.33
C ASP A 166 22.99 -7.74 7.34
N ASN A 167 22.89 -6.46 6.97
CA ASN A 167 22.21 -5.44 7.78
C ASN A 167 20.78 -5.86 8.15
N LEU A 168 20.09 -6.63 7.31
CA LEU A 168 18.75 -7.13 7.60
C LEU A 168 18.75 -8.11 8.79
N TYR A 169 19.72 -9.02 8.82
CA TYR A 169 19.87 -9.98 9.90
C TYR A 169 20.28 -9.26 11.19
N ASP A 170 21.24 -8.34 11.09
CA ASP A 170 21.73 -7.55 12.22
C ASP A 170 20.62 -6.70 12.84
N ALA A 171 19.80 -6.02 12.04
CA ALA A 171 18.68 -5.23 12.53
C ALA A 171 17.69 -6.08 13.36
N ILE A 172 17.42 -7.31 12.91
CA ILE A 172 16.51 -8.22 13.61
C ILE A 172 17.13 -8.78 14.89
N ILE A 173 18.43 -9.06 14.88
CA ILE A 173 19.19 -9.49 16.08
C ILE A 173 19.21 -8.37 17.12
N LEU A 174 19.44 -7.13 16.68
CA LEU A 174 19.40 -5.91 17.50
C LEU A 174 17.98 -5.56 18.01
N GLY A 175 16.96 -6.32 17.58
CA GLY A 175 15.59 -6.15 18.08
C GLY A 175 14.84 -4.96 17.49
N ALA A 176 15.16 -4.59 16.24
CA ALA A 176 14.45 -3.53 15.51
C ALA A 176 12.93 -3.75 15.54
N LYS A 177 12.18 -2.66 15.77
CA LYS A 177 10.71 -2.68 15.80
C LYS A 177 10.11 -2.67 14.41
N ARG A 178 10.80 -2.04 13.46
CA ARG A 178 10.50 -2.00 12.04
C ARG A 178 11.80 -1.94 11.25
N VAL A 179 11.74 -2.37 10.00
CA VAL A 179 12.83 -2.25 9.03
C VAL A 179 12.42 -1.29 7.92
N GLY A 180 13.27 -0.31 7.64
CA GLY A 180 13.08 0.66 6.57
C GLY A 180 13.42 0.06 5.21
N HIS A 181 12.53 0.24 4.22
CA HIS A 181 12.65 -0.22 2.83
C HIS A 181 12.57 -1.75 2.68
N GLY A 182 13.59 -2.49 3.14
CA GLY A 182 13.62 -3.95 3.09
C GLY A 182 13.38 -4.52 1.69
N ILE A 183 13.88 -3.87 0.63
CA ILE A 183 13.73 -4.32 -0.76
C ILE A 183 14.35 -5.71 -0.94
N GLY A 184 15.54 -5.92 -0.38
CA GLY A 184 16.28 -7.16 -0.48
C GLY A 184 15.70 -8.34 0.31
N CYS A 185 14.78 -8.13 1.27
CA CYS A 185 14.24 -9.21 2.11
C CYS A 185 13.64 -10.36 1.31
N VAL A 186 13.10 -10.09 0.11
CA VAL A 186 12.51 -11.11 -0.78
C VAL A 186 13.50 -12.20 -1.20
N LYS A 187 14.81 -11.92 -1.15
CA LYS A 187 15.89 -12.87 -1.46
C LYS A 187 16.16 -13.85 -0.30
N HIS A 188 15.63 -13.56 0.89
CA HIS A 188 15.89 -14.33 2.11
C HIS A 188 14.60 -14.93 2.71
N PRO A 189 14.12 -16.08 2.21
CA PRO A 189 12.88 -16.72 2.70
C PRO A 189 12.86 -17.01 4.20
N TYR A 190 13.99 -17.37 4.79
CA TYR A 190 14.09 -17.56 6.24
C TYR A 190 13.85 -16.25 7.00
N LEU A 191 14.41 -15.15 6.51
CA LEU A 191 14.24 -13.83 7.11
C LEU A 191 12.79 -13.36 7.01
N MET A 192 12.15 -13.59 5.87
CA MET A 192 10.72 -13.33 5.66
C MET A 192 9.85 -14.04 6.71
N GLU A 193 10.15 -15.31 7.00
CA GLU A 193 9.48 -16.07 8.06
C GLU A 193 9.75 -15.48 9.46
N VAL A 194 10.96 -14.99 9.72
CA VAL A 194 11.30 -14.32 10.99
C VAL A 194 10.54 -13.00 11.14
N LEU A 195 10.49 -12.16 10.11
CA LEU A 195 9.74 -10.89 10.11
C LEU A 195 8.25 -11.13 10.43
N LYS A 196 7.66 -12.14 9.77
CA LYS A 196 6.28 -12.57 10.01
C LYS A 196 6.06 -13.03 11.46
N LYS A 197 6.88 -13.99 11.93
CA LYS A 197 6.73 -14.57 13.28
C LYS A 197 6.98 -13.57 14.41
N LYS A 198 7.93 -12.66 14.22
CA LYS A 198 8.26 -11.62 15.20
C LYS A 198 7.39 -10.37 15.07
N HIS A 199 6.49 -10.33 14.08
CA HIS A 199 5.66 -9.15 13.78
C HIS A 199 6.49 -7.87 13.60
N ILE A 200 7.60 -7.97 12.86
CA ILE A 200 8.44 -6.82 12.51
C ILE A 200 7.95 -6.30 11.16
N ALA A 201 7.51 -5.04 11.14
CA ALA A 201 6.95 -4.44 9.93
C ALA A 201 8.03 -3.92 9.00
N VAL A 202 7.78 -4.05 7.69
CA VAL A 202 8.59 -3.45 6.62
C VAL A 202 7.95 -2.12 6.20
N GLU A 203 8.71 -1.02 6.30
CA GLU A 203 8.31 0.29 5.79
C GLU A 203 8.62 0.36 4.30
N VAL A 204 7.61 0.43 3.44
CA VAL A 204 7.75 0.40 1.98
C VAL A 204 7.48 1.79 1.40
N ASN A 205 8.39 2.28 0.57
CA ASN A 205 8.36 3.62 -0.03
C ASN A 205 8.41 3.52 -1.57
N PRO A 206 7.29 3.23 -2.25
CA PRO A 206 7.28 2.85 -3.67
C PRO A 206 7.87 3.91 -4.60
N ILE A 207 7.53 5.18 -4.38
CA ILE A 207 8.01 6.27 -5.23
C ILE A 207 9.51 6.50 -5.00
N SER A 208 9.98 6.47 -3.75
CA SER A 208 11.42 6.52 -3.45
C SER A 208 12.18 5.40 -4.17
N ASN A 209 11.71 4.15 -4.05
CA ASN A 209 12.36 3.01 -4.67
C ASN A 209 12.36 3.10 -6.21
N LYS A 210 11.37 3.76 -6.82
CA LYS A 210 11.36 4.07 -8.25
C LYS A 210 12.37 5.15 -8.62
N MET A 211 12.35 6.28 -7.91
CA MET A 211 13.16 7.45 -8.21
C MET A 211 14.65 7.20 -7.98
N LEU A 212 14.99 6.39 -6.99
CA LEU A 212 16.37 5.97 -6.69
C LEU A 212 16.84 4.79 -7.55
N GLY A 213 16.00 4.27 -8.45
CA GLY A 213 16.39 3.26 -9.43
C GLY A 213 16.36 1.81 -8.94
N TYR A 214 15.86 1.54 -7.73
CA TYR A 214 15.75 0.18 -7.21
C TYR A 214 14.65 -0.63 -7.91
N VAL A 215 13.49 -0.02 -8.17
CA VAL A 215 12.33 -0.70 -8.77
C VAL A 215 11.79 0.12 -9.94
N ALA A 216 12.29 -0.17 -11.15
CA ALA A 216 11.89 0.53 -12.37
C ALA A 216 10.39 0.35 -12.70
N ASP A 217 9.90 -0.89 -12.58
CA ASP A 217 8.50 -1.25 -12.76
C ASP A 217 7.90 -1.70 -11.43
N GLN A 218 6.99 -0.89 -10.91
CA GLN A 218 6.36 -1.07 -9.60
C GLN A 218 5.48 -2.32 -9.51
N ARG A 219 5.11 -2.93 -10.65
CA ARG A 219 4.44 -4.24 -10.68
C ARG A 219 5.35 -5.38 -10.22
N HIS A 220 6.67 -5.17 -10.20
CA HIS A 220 7.68 -6.10 -9.69
C HIS A 220 8.17 -5.74 -8.28
N HIS A 221 7.54 -4.77 -7.61
CA HIS A 221 7.96 -4.38 -6.27
C HIS A 221 7.81 -5.54 -5.28
N PRO A 222 8.82 -5.85 -4.44
CA PRO A 222 8.77 -7.00 -3.51
C PRO A 222 7.70 -6.91 -2.42
N ALA A 223 7.06 -5.76 -2.25
CA ALA A 223 6.05 -5.52 -1.22
C ALA A 223 4.80 -6.38 -1.43
N ILE A 224 4.46 -6.69 -2.68
CA ILE A 224 3.35 -7.61 -2.98
C ILE A 224 3.65 -9.00 -2.42
N THR A 225 4.89 -9.47 -2.52
CA THR A 225 5.31 -10.76 -1.96
C THR A 225 5.19 -10.74 -0.45
N TYR A 226 5.63 -9.66 0.22
CA TYR A 226 5.52 -9.51 1.67
C TYR A 226 4.06 -9.58 2.14
N LEU A 227 3.17 -8.83 1.48
CA LEU A 227 1.74 -8.85 1.76
C LEU A 227 1.14 -10.25 1.60
N ARG A 228 1.49 -10.97 0.52
CA ARG A 228 0.96 -12.32 0.26
C ARG A 228 1.54 -13.39 1.20
N TYR A 229 2.75 -13.18 1.72
CA TYR A 229 3.36 -14.06 2.74
C TYR A 229 2.85 -13.80 4.16
N GLY A 230 2.11 -12.70 4.37
CA GLY A 230 1.60 -12.28 5.67
C GLY A 230 2.63 -11.53 6.51
N ILE A 231 3.67 -10.97 5.88
CA ILE A 231 4.60 -10.05 6.56
C ILE A 231 3.89 -8.70 6.73
N PRO A 232 4.00 -8.05 7.91
CA PRO A 232 3.40 -6.74 8.09
C PRO A 232 4.09 -5.69 7.22
N VAL A 233 3.31 -5.00 6.40
CA VAL A 233 3.78 -3.89 5.56
C VAL A 233 3.12 -2.60 6.00
N ILE A 234 3.91 -1.53 6.05
CA ILE A 234 3.47 -0.15 6.23
C ILE A 234 3.90 0.64 5.00
N LEU A 235 2.99 1.42 4.43
CA LEU A 235 3.32 2.31 3.34
C LEU A 235 3.89 3.64 3.89
N GLY A 236 4.92 4.18 3.25
CA GLY A 236 5.50 5.49 3.52
C GLY A 236 5.78 6.26 2.23
N SER A 237 6.10 7.55 2.35
CA SER A 237 6.46 8.44 1.24
C SER A 237 7.95 8.78 1.19
N ASP A 238 8.72 8.38 2.20
CA ASP A 238 10.12 8.76 2.38
C ASP A 238 10.34 10.29 2.29
N ASP A 239 11.01 10.78 1.23
CA ASP A 239 11.29 12.20 0.98
C ASP A 239 10.45 12.80 -0.18
N PRO A 240 9.11 12.94 -0.04
CA PRO A 240 8.24 13.32 -1.16
C PRO A 240 8.63 14.69 -1.76
N GLY A 241 9.06 15.64 -0.93
CA GLY A 241 9.52 16.95 -1.36
C GLY A 241 10.77 16.91 -2.26
N THR A 242 11.67 15.96 -2.03
CA THR A 242 12.85 15.71 -2.89
C THR A 242 12.43 15.14 -4.23
N PHE A 243 11.42 14.28 -4.25
CA PHE A 243 10.89 13.64 -5.46
C PHE A 243 9.87 14.50 -6.22
N GLY A 244 9.60 15.72 -5.76
CA GLY A 244 8.76 16.69 -6.48
C GLY A 244 7.26 16.55 -6.25
N TYR A 245 6.81 15.89 -5.19
CA TYR A 245 5.40 15.81 -4.81
C TYR A 245 5.18 16.11 -3.32
N ASN A 246 3.98 16.49 -2.92
CA ASN A 246 3.70 16.87 -1.52
C ASN A 246 2.66 15.96 -0.86
N GLU A 247 1.96 15.15 -1.64
CA GLU A 247 0.84 14.35 -1.21
C GLU A 247 1.22 12.87 -1.07
N PHE A 248 1.13 12.34 0.16
CA PHE A 248 1.34 10.91 0.42
C PHE A 248 0.38 10.00 -0.39
N THR A 249 -0.75 10.55 -0.88
CA THR A 249 -1.68 9.84 -1.77
C THR A 249 -1.01 9.28 -3.05
N VAL A 250 0.11 9.85 -3.49
CA VAL A 250 0.84 9.38 -4.69
C VAL A 250 1.39 7.97 -4.46
N ASP A 251 2.03 7.69 -3.32
CA ASP A 251 2.50 6.35 -2.96
C ASP A 251 1.34 5.35 -2.83
N TRP A 252 0.21 5.79 -2.25
CA TRP A 252 -1.00 4.97 -2.17
C TRP A 252 -1.57 4.61 -3.54
N TYR A 253 -1.58 5.55 -4.48
CA TYR A 253 -2.01 5.32 -5.85
C TYR A 253 -1.10 4.32 -6.55
N GLU A 254 0.22 4.52 -6.45
CA GLU A 254 1.21 3.62 -7.05
C GLU A 254 1.05 2.20 -6.50
N ALA A 255 1.01 2.04 -5.18
CA ALA A 255 0.80 0.74 -4.54
C ALA A 255 -0.53 0.10 -4.95
N PHE A 256 -1.64 0.88 -4.92
CA PHE A 256 -2.97 0.36 -5.26
C PHE A 256 -3.04 -0.16 -6.69
N MET A 257 -2.58 0.65 -7.64
CA MET A 257 -2.67 0.35 -9.07
C MET A 257 -1.66 -0.71 -9.49
N SER A 258 -0.40 -0.59 -9.06
CA SER A 258 0.68 -1.45 -9.53
C SER A 258 0.69 -2.82 -8.83
N TRP A 259 0.22 -2.93 -7.59
CA TRP A 259 0.20 -4.21 -6.85
C TRP A 259 -1.16 -4.92 -6.89
N GLY A 260 -2.15 -4.38 -7.62
CA GLY A 260 -3.47 -4.98 -7.77
C GLY A 260 -4.22 -5.10 -6.44
N LEU A 261 -4.10 -4.07 -5.58
CA LEU A 261 -4.71 -4.07 -4.26
C LEU A 261 -6.22 -3.84 -4.33
N THR A 262 -6.92 -4.33 -3.32
CA THR A 262 -8.35 -4.07 -3.11
C THR A 262 -8.55 -3.03 -2.02
N LEU A 263 -9.78 -2.53 -1.88
CA LEU A 263 -10.16 -1.65 -0.76
C LEU A 263 -9.90 -2.29 0.61
N ALA A 264 -10.02 -3.62 0.72
CA ALA A 264 -9.70 -4.34 1.95
C ALA A 264 -8.20 -4.31 2.25
N ASP A 265 -7.36 -4.45 1.23
CA ASP A 265 -5.90 -4.35 1.37
C ASP A 265 -5.48 -2.94 1.78
N LEU A 266 -6.09 -1.90 1.20
CA LEU A 266 -5.86 -0.50 1.60
C LEU A 266 -6.20 -0.25 3.07
N ARG A 267 -7.35 -0.76 3.52
CA ARG A 267 -7.74 -0.72 4.94
C ARG A 267 -6.73 -1.46 5.81
N HIS A 268 -6.23 -2.61 5.38
CA HIS A 268 -5.26 -3.39 6.13
C HIS A 268 -3.93 -2.63 6.28
N LEU A 269 -3.39 -2.08 5.19
CA LEU A 269 -2.18 -1.23 5.20
C LEU A 269 -2.33 -0.02 6.13
N ALA A 270 -3.50 0.64 6.10
CA ALA A 270 -3.76 1.80 6.95
C ALA A 270 -3.87 1.43 8.44
N LEU A 271 -4.42 0.25 8.76
CA LEU A 271 -4.43 -0.25 10.13
C LEU A 271 -3.04 -0.70 10.59
N ASN A 272 -2.24 -1.29 9.69
CA ASN A 272 -0.86 -1.65 9.99
C ASN A 272 -0.02 -0.42 10.37
N SER A 273 -0.17 0.70 9.66
CA SER A 273 0.58 1.93 10.01
C SER A 273 0.32 2.41 11.45
N LEU A 274 -0.88 2.19 11.98
CA LEU A 274 -1.22 2.48 13.37
C LEU A 274 -0.75 1.38 14.33
N GLN A 275 -0.96 0.11 13.98
CA GLN A 275 -0.60 -1.04 14.80
C GLN A 275 0.90 -1.11 15.07
N TYR A 276 1.71 -0.84 14.05
CA TYR A 276 3.17 -0.91 14.09
C TYR A 276 3.84 0.46 14.32
N SER A 277 3.04 1.51 14.57
CA SER A 277 3.57 2.77 15.09
C SER A 277 4.24 2.60 16.46
N SER A 278 5.01 3.60 16.85
CA SER A 278 5.63 3.73 18.18
C SER A 278 4.70 4.36 19.24
N LEU A 279 3.41 4.50 18.92
CA LEU A 279 2.38 4.87 19.89
C LEU A 279 2.33 3.86 21.04
N SER A 280 2.03 4.34 22.24
CA SER A 280 1.66 3.49 23.37
C SER A 280 0.37 2.72 23.08
N SER A 281 0.13 1.62 23.80
CA SER A 281 -1.06 0.78 23.59
C SER A 281 -2.37 1.56 23.71
N SER A 282 -2.46 2.52 24.64
CA SER A 282 -3.63 3.38 24.79
C SER A 282 -3.79 4.36 23.63
N GLU A 283 -2.69 4.99 23.18
CA GLU A 283 -2.71 5.87 22.01
C GLU A 283 -3.10 5.11 20.73
N LYS A 284 -2.65 3.86 20.55
CA LYS A 284 -3.04 3.00 19.41
C LYS A 284 -4.54 2.74 19.38
N ILE A 285 -5.15 2.43 20.54
CA ILE A 285 -6.59 2.21 20.64
C ILE A 285 -7.35 3.48 20.19
N ILE A 286 -6.95 4.64 20.70
CA ILE A 286 -7.57 5.94 20.35
C ILE A 286 -7.38 6.25 18.86
N ALA A 287 -6.18 6.04 18.33
CA ALA A 287 -5.85 6.25 16.93
C ALA A 287 -6.72 5.39 16.01
N ILE A 288 -6.82 4.08 16.30
CA ILE A 288 -7.62 3.12 15.52
C ILE A 288 -9.12 3.47 15.62
N GLN A 289 -9.61 3.92 16.77
CA GLN A 289 -11.00 4.37 16.91
C GLN A 289 -11.29 5.60 16.05
N LYS A 290 -10.43 6.64 16.10
CA LYS A 290 -10.55 7.84 15.26
C LYS A 290 -10.51 7.48 13.78
N TRP A 291 -9.54 6.64 13.39
CA TRP A 291 -9.40 6.18 12.01
C TRP A 291 -10.63 5.39 11.53
N ASN A 292 -11.16 4.47 12.33
CA ASN A 292 -12.34 3.70 11.96
C ASN A 292 -13.58 4.58 11.75
N LYS A 293 -13.73 5.68 12.50
CA LYS A 293 -14.80 6.66 12.28
C LYS A 293 -14.65 7.32 10.91
N LEU A 294 -13.47 7.87 10.62
CA LEU A 294 -13.17 8.52 9.33
C LEU A 294 -13.31 7.56 8.15
N TYR A 295 -12.86 6.31 8.32
CA TYR A 295 -13.02 5.27 7.31
C TYR A 295 -14.50 4.96 7.02
N LYS A 296 -15.35 4.87 8.05
CA LYS A 296 -16.80 4.69 7.85
C LYS A 296 -17.42 5.86 7.07
N GLU A 297 -17.06 7.09 7.41
CA GLU A 297 -17.51 8.29 6.69
C GLU A 297 -17.05 8.28 5.22
N PHE A 298 -15.78 7.91 4.97
CA PHE A 298 -15.24 7.72 3.64
C PHE A 298 -16.02 6.67 2.84
N ILE A 299 -16.34 5.52 3.43
CA ILE A 299 -17.10 4.46 2.75
C ILE A 299 -18.52 4.91 2.43
N ILE A 300 -19.20 5.56 3.37
CA ILE A 300 -20.56 6.10 3.16
C ILE A 300 -20.55 7.13 2.03
N SER A 301 -19.61 8.09 2.08
CA SER A 301 -19.48 9.13 1.06
C SER A 301 -19.16 8.54 -0.31
N THR A 302 -18.16 7.65 -0.40
CA THR A 302 -17.75 7.01 -1.65
C THR A 302 -18.88 6.19 -2.27
N LYS A 303 -19.61 5.42 -1.45
CA LYS A 303 -20.78 4.66 -1.90
C LYS A 303 -21.89 5.61 -2.35
N GLY A 304 -22.17 6.68 -1.60
CA GLY A 304 -23.16 7.69 -1.97
C GLY A 304 -22.88 8.31 -3.33
N SER A 305 -21.63 8.74 -3.57
CA SER A 305 -21.20 9.26 -4.87
C SER A 305 -21.35 8.22 -5.98
N ALA A 306 -20.90 6.98 -5.77
CA ALA A 306 -21.03 5.92 -6.76
C ALA A 306 -22.49 5.56 -7.08
N CYS A 307 -23.38 5.59 -6.09
CA CYS A 307 -24.81 5.32 -6.28
C CYS A 307 -25.58 6.48 -6.94
N SER A 308 -25.01 7.70 -6.96
CA SER A 308 -25.66 8.87 -7.55
C SER A 308 -25.50 8.99 -9.07
N GLU A 309 -24.68 8.12 -9.67
CA GLU A 309 -24.49 8.05 -11.12
C GLU A 309 -25.75 7.54 -11.83
N THR A 310 -26.23 8.29 -12.83
CA THR A 310 -27.42 7.96 -13.61
C THR A 310 -27.14 7.99 -15.11
N PHE A 311 -28.04 7.38 -15.89
CA PHE A 311 -27.97 7.39 -17.36
C PHE A 311 -28.00 8.80 -17.97
N GLN A 312 -28.55 9.80 -17.27
CA GLN A 312 -28.58 11.19 -17.73
C GLN A 312 -27.18 11.82 -17.73
N ASN A 313 -26.35 11.44 -16.76
CA ASN A 313 -24.99 11.98 -16.62
C ASN A 313 -23.97 11.13 -17.39
N THR A 314 -24.24 9.82 -17.53
CA THR A 314 -23.29 8.86 -18.08
C THR A 314 -24.01 7.87 -18.99
N VAL A 315 -23.69 7.85 -20.28
CA VAL A 315 -24.28 6.89 -21.25
C VAL A 315 -23.43 5.61 -21.30
N PRO A 316 -23.95 4.45 -20.83
CA PRO A 316 -23.26 3.17 -20.91
C PRO A 316 -23.22 2.61 -22.33
N GLN A 317 -22.12 1.92 -22.66
CA GLN A 317 -21.96 1.28 -23.98
C GLN A 317 -21.27 -0.07 -23.83
N VAL A 318 -21.76 -1.06 -24.59
CA VAL A 318 -21.15 -2.39 -24.68
C VAL A 318 -20.39 -2.51 -25.99
N PHE A 319 -19.16 -3.00 -25.93
CA PHE A 319 -18.31 -3.19 -27.10
C PHE A 319 -18.30 -4.65 -27.55
N ARG A 320 -18.19 -5.58 -26.60
CA ARG A 320 -17.98 -7.00 -26.87
C ARG A 320 -18.56 -7.86 -25.74
N ILE A 321 -18.92 -9.10 -26.07
CA ILE A 321 -19.18 -10.17 -25.11
C ILE A 321 -18.25 -11.36 -25.34
N PHE A 322 -17.91 -12.10 -24.30
CA PHE A 322 -17.08 -13.31 -24.39
C PHE A 322 -17.32 -14.28 -23.22
N PRO A 323 -17.48 -15.60 -23.46
CA PRO A 323 -17.66 -16.21 -24.77
C PRO A 323 -18.99 -15.78 -25.42
N GLN A 324 -19.08 -15.89 -26.75
CA GLN A 324 -20.31 -15.67 -27.51
C GLN A 324 -21.16 -16.94 -27.60
N GLU A 325 -20.72 -18.02 -26.97
CA GLU A 325 -21.35 -19.32 -27.01
C GLU A 325 -21.27 -20.02 -25.66
N GLY A 326 -22.18 -20.96 -25.41
CA GLY A 326 -22.22 -21.69 -24.16
C GLY A 326 -23.20 -22.86 -24.17
N LYS A 327 -23.26 -23.60 -23.06
CA LYS A 327 -24.07 -24.82 -22.98
C LYS A 327 -25.57 -24.51 -23.00
N VAL A 328 -26.36 -25.29 -23.73
CA VAL A 328 -27.85 -25.24 -23.71
C VAL A 328 -28.41 -25.34 -22.29
N THR A 329 -27.77 -26.12 -21.42
CA THR A 329 -28.14 -26.27 -20.00
C THR A 329 -27.96 -25.00 -19.16
N GLY A 330 -27.36 -23.94 -19.72
CA GLY A 330 -27.01 -22.73 -19.00
C GLY A 330 -25.71 -22.82 -18.18
N GLY A 331 -25.47 -21.81 -17.36
CA GLY A 331 -24.34 -21.73 -16.44
C GLY A 331 -23.04 -21.19 -17.05
N THR A 332 -23.07 -20.70 -18.29
CA THR A 332 -21.87 -20.13 -18.92
C THR A 332 -21.64 -18.71 -18.37
N ASN A 333 -20.42 -18.41 -17.91
CA ASN A 333 -20.04 -17.07 -17.46
C ASN A 333 -19.67 -16.18 -18.65
N ILE A 334 -20.58 -15.31 -19.07
CA ILE A 334 -20.36 -14.33 -20.14
C ILE A 334 -19.80 -13.04 -19.54
N GLN A 335 -18.62 -12.67 -19.99
CA GLN A 335 -18.01 -11.37 -19.73
C GLN A 335 -18.53 -10.38 -20.77
N VAL A 336 -19.04 -9.25 -20.29
CA VAL A 336 -19.52 -8.16 -21.13
C VAL A 336 -18.57 -6.99 -20.93
N PHE A 337 -17.94 -6.56 -22.02
CA PHE A 337 -16.95 -5.49 -22.04
C PHE A 337 -17.57 -4.23 -22.61
N GLY A 338 -17.28 -3.09 -21.99
CA GLY A 338 -17.85 -1.82 -22.39
C GLY A 338 -17.21 -0.65 -21.69
N ARG A 339 -17.96 0.42 -21.50
CA ARG A 339 -17.59 1.57 -20.67
C ARG A 339 -18.82 2.07 -19.93
N ASN A 340 -18.57 2.91 -18.94
CA ASN A 340 -19.61 3.67 -18.24
C ASN A 340 -20.59 2.79 -17.43
N PHE A 341 -20.16 1.60 -17.00
CA PHE A 341 -20.99 0.68 -16.22
C PHE A 341 -21.13 1.09 -14.75
N GLN A 342 -20.49 2.16 -14.30
CA GLN A 342 -20.63 2.66 -12.92
C GLN A 342 -22.07 3.00 -12.52
N VAL A 343 -22.94 3.32 -13.50
CA VAL A 343 -24.38 3.52 -13.28
C VAL A 343 -25.07 2.28 -12.67
N ALA A 344 -24.45 1.11 -12.81
CA ALA A 344 -24.97 -0.15 -12.30
C ALA A 344 -24.53 -0.48 -10.85
N ILE A 345 -23.62 0.29 -10.24
CA ILE A 345 -22.98 -0.07 -8.96
C ILE A 345 -24.01 -0.31 -7.86
N CYS A 346 -25.09 0.46 -7.84
CA CYS A 346 -26.16 0.36 -6.84
C CYS A 346 -27.49 -0.09 -7.44
N GLN A 347 -27.45 -0.70 -8.62
CA GLN A 347 -28.62 -1.19 -9.34
C GLN A 347 -28.51 -2.69 -9.58
N ILE A 348 -29.63 -3.32 -9.91
CA ILE A 348 -29.64 -4.70 -10.35
C ILE A 348 -29.29 -4.73 -11.83
N ILE A 349 -28.23 -5.44 -12.19
CA ILE A 349 -27.91 -5.72 -13.60
C ILE A 349 -28.80 -6.86 -14.07
N ILE A 350 -29.47 -6.68 -15.21
CA ILE A 350 -30.28 -7.72 -15.85
C ILE A 350 -29.69 -8.05 -17.22
N CYS A 351 -29.36 -9.32 -17.43
CA CYS A 351 -28.86 -9.83 -18.70
C CYS A 351 -29.97 -10.61 -19.39
N ARG A 352 -30.31 -10.24 -20.62
CA ARG A 352 -31.39 -10.86 -21.40
C ARG A 352 -30.79 -11.69 -22.53
N PHE A 353 -31.23 -12.95 -22.61
CA PHE A 353 -30.90 -13.94 -23.63
C PHE A 353 -32.20 -14.35 -24.33
N GLY A 354 -32.49 -13.76 -25.49
CA GLY A 354 -33.80 -13.87 -26.12
C GLY A 354 -34.89 -13.35 -25.19
N ASN A 355 -35.76 -14.24 -24.73
CA ASN A 355 -36.88 -13.92 -23.83
C ASN A 355 -36.57 -14.21 -22.35
N ILE A 356 -35.42 -14.81 -22.03
CA ILE A 356 -35.08 -15.21 -20.67
C ILE A 356 -34.10 -14.20 -20.07
N THR A 357 -34.35 -13.77 -18.84
CA THR A 357 -33.48 -12.84 -18.11
C THR A 357 -32.76 -13.52 -16.96
N THR A 358 -31.56 -13.03 -16.65
CA THR A 358 -30.73 -13.47 -15.53
C THR A 358 -30.13 -12.26 -14.83
N LYS A 359 -29.74 -12.42 -13.56
CA LYS A 359 -29.02 -11.37 -12.84
C LYS A 359 -27.57 -11.33 -13.28
N GLY A 360 -27.08 -10.13 -13.59
CA GLY A 360 -25.67 -9.87 -13.83
C GLY A 360 -24.94 -9.45 -12.56
N ARG A 361 -23.61 -9.44 -12.63
CA ARG A 361 -22.71 -9.01 -11.57
C ARG A 361 -21.80 -7.90 -12.08
N TYR A 362 -21.75 -6.80 -11.36
CA TYR A 362 -20.79 -5.72 -11.60
C TYR A 362 -19.36 -6.20 -11.27
N VAL A 363 -18.39 -5.84 -12.10
CA VAL A 363 -16.97 -6.11 -11.85
C VAL A 363 -16.20 -4.80 -11.82
N TYR A 364 -16.22 -4.06 -12.93
CA TYR A 364 -15.56 -2.77 -13.11
C TYR A 364 -16.41 -1.86 -13.99
N ASN A 365 -16.02 -0.59 -14.11
CA ASN A 365 -16.70 0.38 -14.96
C ASN A 365 -16.75 0.00 -16.45
N ASN A 366 -15.92 -0.96 -16.88
CA ASN A 366 -15.82 -1.47 -18.23
C ASN A 366 -16.16 -2.97 -18.35
N ARG A 367 -16.58 -3.63 -17.26
CA ARG A 367 -16.83 -5.08 -17.24
C ARG A 367 -17.93 -5.50 -16.30
N ILE A 368 -18.88 -6.28 -16.82
CA ILE A 368 -19.90 -7.00 -16.04
C ILE A 368 -19.86 -8.50 -16.41
N ILE A 369 -20.43 -9.34 -15.55
CA ILE A 369 -20.57 -10.78 -15.80
C ILE A 369 -22.05 -11.16 -15.79
N CYS A 370 -22.47 -11.88 -16.81
CA CYS A 370 -23.79 -12.48 -16.94
C CYS A 370 -23.65 -14.00 -16.93
N ILE A 371 -24.68 -14.71 -16.47
CA ILE A 371 -24.71 -16.17 -16.50
C ILE A 371 -25.80 -16.61 -17.48
N SER A 372 -25.46 -17.44 -18.47
CA SER A 372 -26.47 -17.91 -19.43
C SER A 372 -27.54 -18.75 -18.71
N PRO A 373 -28.84 -18.52 -18.94
CA PRO A 373 -29.89 -19.38 -18.43
C PRO A 373 -29.90 -20.74 -19.13
N ASN A 374 -30.65 -21.70 -18.57
CA ASN A 374 -30.98 -22.93 -19.27
C ASN A 374 -31.99 -22.60 -20.39
N GLN A 375 -31.70 -23.06 -21.62
CA GLN A 375 -32.60 -22.92 -22.76
C GLN A 375 -33.30 -24.26 -23.03
N SER A 376 -34.42 -24.49 -22.33
CA SER A 376 -35.23 -25.70 -22.50
C SER A 376 -36.24 -25.62 -23.66
N GLN A 377 -36.38 -24.47 -24.33
CA GLN A 377 -37.44 -24.23 -25.31
C GLN A 377 -36.95 -24.39 -26.75
N THR A 378 -37.37 -25.48 -27.39
CA THR A 378 -37.64 -25.54 -28.83
C THR A 378 -38.78 -24.56 -29.15
N ILE A 379 -38.46 -23.42 -29.75
CA ILE A 379 -39.48 -22.46 -30.21
C ILE A 379 -39.81 -22.82 -31.66
N ASN A 380 -41.06 -23.21 -31.92
CA ASN A 380 -41.66 -23.31 -33.26
C ASN A 380 -40.87 -24.11 -34.32
N GLY A 381 -40.30 -25.28 -33.97
CA GLY A 381 -39.65 -26.16 -34.94
C GLY A 381 -38.37 -25.61 -35.59
N VAL A 382 -37.89 -24.44 -35.15
CA VAL A 382 -36.61 -23.86 -35.55
C VAL A 382 -35.71 -23.80 -34.33
N ASN A 383 -34.72 -24.68 -34.28
CA ASN A 383 -33.62 -24.63 -33.30
C ASN A 383 -32.75 -23.40 -33.57
N SER A 384 -33.22 -22.19 -33.25
CA SER A 384 -32.31 -21.05 -33.18
C SER A 384 -31.48 -21.20 -31.91
N ASN A 385 -30.35 -21.90 -32.05
CA ASN A 385 -29.27 -21.90 -31.06
C ASN A 385 -28.79 -20.48 -30.77
N ASN A 386 -29.02 -19.55 -31.69
CA ASN A 386 -28.63 -18.16 -31.59
C ASN A 386 -29.77 -17.33 -30.98
N VAL A 387 -29.50 -16.65 -29.88
CA VAL A 387 -30.44 -15.70 -29.26
C VAL A 387 -29.83 -14.30 -29.18
N PRO A 388 -30.65 -13.23 -29.29
CA PRO A 388 -30.15 -11.89 -29.05
C PRO A 388 -29.79 -11.73 -27.56
N PHE A 389 -28.65 -11.12 -27.30
CA PHE A 389 -28.13 -10.79 -25.99
C PHE A 389 -28.10 -9.27 -25.81
N THR A 390 -28.67 -8.78 -24.71
CA THR A 390 -28.55 -7.38 -24.29
C THR A 390 -28.56 -7.32 -22.76
N VAL A 391 -28.16 -6.17 -22.21
CA VAL A 391 -28.09 -5.93 -20.78
C VAL A 391 -28.86 -4.67 -20.41
N SER A 392 -29.42 -4.66 -19.22
CA SER A 392 -29.93 -3.49 -18.52
C SER A 392 -29.07 -3.27 -17.28
N LEU A 393 -28.74 -2.00 -17.03
CA LEU A 393 -27.90 -1.56 -15.91
C LEU A 393 -28.71 -0.81 -14.84
N ASP A 394 -30.03 -0.80 -14.97
CA ASP A 394 -30.99 -0.03 -14.17
C ASP A 394 -32.18 -0.91 -13.74
N GLY A 395 -31.94 -2.17 -13.37
CA GLY A 395 -33.00 -3.03 -12.83
C GLY A 395 -34.03 -3.51 -13.85
N GLY A 396 -33.74 -3.41 -15.15
CA GLY A 396 -34.64 -3.84 -16.23
C GLY A 396 -35.48 -2.73 -16.85
N HIS A 397 -35.34 -1.49 -16.39
CA HIS A 397 -36.09 -0.36 -16.94
C HIS A 397 -35.63 -0.01 -18.36
N THR A 398 -34.32 -0.01 -18.61
CA THR A 398 -33.73 0.33 -19.91
C THR A 398 -32.74 -0.75 -20.35
N PHE A 399 -32.97 -1.32 -21.54
CA PHE A 399 -32.01 -2.20 -22.19
C PHE A 399 -31.14 -1.43 -23.16
N LEU A 400 -29.84 -1.72 -23.15
CA LEU A 400 -28.91 -1.08 -24.07
C LEU A 400 -29.25 -1.46 -25.51
N SER A 401 -29.21 -0.46 -26.39
CA SER A 401 -29.65 -0.57 -27.78
C SER A 401 -28.84 -1.57 -28.60
N LYS A 402 -27.55 -1.72 -28.29
CA LYS A 402 -26.68 -2.68 -28.97
C LYS A 402 -26.97 -4.10 -28.49
N THR A 403 -27.45 -4.93 -29.41
CA THR A 403 -27.64 -6.36 -29.23
C THR A 403 -26.43 -7.13 -29.76
N PHE A 404 -26.14 -8.26 -29.11
CA PHE A 404 -25.17 -9.25 -29.58
C PHE A 404 -25.89 -10.56 -29.83
N THR A 405 -25.23 -11.52 -30.47
CA THR A 405 -25.76 -12.88 -30.59
C THR A 405 -25.02 -13.78 -29.60
N PHE A 406 -25.78 -14.58 -28.85
CA PHE A 406 -25.24 -15.66 -28.01
C PHE A 406 -25.73 -17.01 -28.53
N SER A 407 -24.82 -17.95 -28.71
CA SER A 407 -25.06 -19.24 -29.34
C SER A 407 -25.04 -20.38 -28.33
N TYR A 408 -26.15 -21.09 -28.17
CA TYR A 408 -26.25 -22.26 -27.33
C TYR A 408 -25.81 -23.51 -28.08
N LEU A 409 -24.77 -24.16 -27.56
CA LEU A 409 -24.21 -25.38 -28.12
C LEU A 409 -24.88 -26.60 -27.49
N GLN A 410 -25.55 -27.40 -28.32
CA GLN A 410 -25.96 -28.74 -27.95
C GLN A 410 -24.72 -29.63 -27.82
N ARG A 411 -24.65 -30.48 -26.78
CA ARG A 411 -23.64 -31.54 -26.75
C ARG A 411 -23.93 -32.49 -27.91
N HIS A 412 -23.05 -32.53 -28.90
CA HIS A 412 -22.96 -33.73 -29.73
C HIS A 412 -22.28 -34.82 -28.90
N HIS A 413 -22.98 -35.93 -28.68
CA HIS A 413 -22.35 -37.16 -28.23
C HIS A 413 -21.40 -37.60 -29.35
N VAL A 414 -20.09 -37.47 -29.13
CA VAL A 414 -19.13 -38.25 -29.90
C VAL A 414 -19.18 -39.66 -29.31
N SER A 415 -20.01 -40.52 -29.88
CA SER A 415 -19.91 -41.95 -29.65
C SER A 415 -18.63 -42.43 -30.33
N ILE A 416 -17.56 -42.61 -29.55
CA ILE A 416 -16.40 -43.37 -30.00
C ILE A 416 -16.92 -44.79 -30.24
N THR A 417 -17.14 -45.16 -31.50
CA THR A 417 -17.34 -46.56 -31.87
C THR A 417 -15.98 -47.22 -31.77
N ASP A 418 -15.74 -47.89 -30.65
CA ASP A 418 -14.58 -48.75 -30.45
C ASP A 418 -14.63 -49.83 -31.54
N HIS A 419 -13.90 -49.61 -32.64
CA HIS A 419 -13.68 -50.65 -33.64
C HIS A 419 -12.73 -51.64 -33.00
N GLY A 420 -13.33 -52.64 -32.34
CA GLY A 420 -12.63 -53.75 -31.73
C GLY A 420 -11.62 -54.31 -32.73
N ILE A 421 -10.34 -54.21 -32.38
CA ILE A 421 -9.28 -54.93 -33.06
C ILE A 421 -9.56 -56.41 -32.78
N GLY A 422 -10.03 -57.10 -33.82
CA GLY A 422 -10.21 -58.55 -33.81
C GLY A 422 -8.91 -59.23 -33.41
N LYS A 423 -9.04 -60.22 -32.52
CA LYS A 423 -7.98 -61.09 -32.02
C LYS A 423 -7.23 -61.81 -33.13
#